data_AF-A0A958DS71-F1
#
_entry.id   AF-A0A958DS71-F1
#
_cell.length_a   1.000
_cell.length_b   1.000
_cell.length_c   1.000
_cell.angle_alpha   90.00
_cell.angle_beta   90.00
_cell.angle_gamma   90.00
#
_symmetry.space_group_name_H-M   'P 1'
#
loop_
_entity.id
_entity.type
_entity.pdbx_description
1 polymer ?
#
loop_
_entity_poly.entity_id
_entity_poly.type
_entity_poly.pdbx_seq_one_letter_code
_entity_poly.pdbx_strand_id
1 'polypeptide(L)'
;METPEPKLPDTNTESNFPLPFESLVVIIMSVLVSYFPLVIVLGATMDPETAEPDMTLVKVLLAVGEMVLLALPVFYLLRRKLSLPLNLRLNPVPGNIVWLSVPVSLCMIVLIDEVDRLVR
;
A
#
# COMPACT_ATOMS: atom_id res chain seq x y z
N MET A 1 -14.14 52.95 14.30
CA MET A 1 -14.07 52.02 13.16
C MET A 1 -13.63 50.70 13.72
N GLU A 2 -14.58 49.81 14.02
CA GLU A 2 -14.28 48.45 14.43
C GLU A 2 -13.90 47.66 13.18
N THR A 3 -12.70 47.09 13.16
CA THR A 3 -12.27 46.18 12.11
C THR A 3 -13.11 44.91 12.20
N PRO A 4 -13.78 44.48 11.11
CA PRO A 4 -14.57 43.25 11.14
C PRO A 4 -13.66 42.06 11.48
N GLU A 5 -14.06 41.28 12.48
CA GLU A 5 -13.36 40.06 12.84
C GLU A 5 -13.30 39.10 11.64
N PRO A 6 -12.13 38.47 11.39
CA PRO A 6 -12.02 37.47 10.34
C PRO A 6 -12.93 36.28 10.68
N LYS A 7 -13.99 36.10 9.88
CA LYS A 7 -14.80 34.88 9.92
C LYS A 7 -13.88 33.68 9.66
N LEU A 8 -13.73 32.84 10.67
CA LEU A 8 -13.09 31.54 10.52
C LEU A 8 -13.85 30.75 9.45
N PRO A 9 -13.16 30.12 8.48
CA PRO A 9 -13.82 29.35 7.44
C PRO A 9 -14.64 28.22 8.07
N ASP A 10 -15.89 28.10 7.63
CA ASP A 10 -16.83 27.08 8.11
C ASP A 10 -16.20 25.68 7.99
N THR A 11 -16.07 25.00 9.14
CA THR A 11 -15.50 23.65 9.28
C THR A 11 -16.35 22.54 8.66
N ASN A 12 -17.42 22.89 7.94
CA ASN A 12 -18.31 21.97 7.22
C ASN A 12 -17.86 21.75 5.77
N THR A 13 -16.55 21.68 5.53
CA THR A 13 -16.05 21.11 4.28
C THR A 13 -16.14 19.59 4.43
N GLU A 14 -17.01 18.94 3.66
CA GLU A 14 -17.00 17.48 3.54
C GLU A 14 -15.56 17.03 3.30
N SER A 15 -14.97 16.38 4.29
CA SER A 15 -13.57 15.96 4.23
C SER A 15 -13.42 14.99 3.07
N ASN A 16 -12.71 15.41 2.03
CA ASN A 16 -12.36 14.58 0.86
C ASN A 16 -11.41 13.42 1.22
N PHE A 17 -11.04 13.30 2.50
CA PHE A 17 -10.13 12.29 3.02
C PHE A 17 -10.79 11.50 4.16
N PRO A 18 -10.49 10.19 4.25
CA PRO A 18 -10.87 9.41 5.42
C PRO A 18 -10.13 9.91 6.67
N LEU A 19 -10.73 9.69 7.83
CA LEU A 19 -10.08 9.98 9.10
C LEU A 19 -8.83 9.08 9.26
N PRO A 20 -7.75 9.56 9.92
CA PRO A 20 -6.52 8.78 10.09
C PRO A 20 -6.78 7.42 10.76
N PHE A 21 -7.65 7.40 11.77
CA PHE A 21 -8.02 6.18 12.48
C PHE A 21 -8.83 5.22 11.60
N GLU A 22 -9.77 5.72 10.80
CA GLU A 22 -10.52 4.87 9.86
C GLU A 22 -9.59 4.24 8.84
N SER A 23 -8.64 5.01 8.31
CA SER A 23 -7.64 4.53 7.36
C SER A 23 -6.78 3.43 7.97
N LEU A 24 -6.33 3.63 9.22
CA LEU A 24 -5.57 2.64 9.97
C LEU A 24 -6.36 1.33 10.12
N VAL A 25 -7.63 1.42 10.52
CA VAL A 25 -8.49 0.24 10.69
C VAL A 25 -8.69 -0.50 9.36
N VAL A 26 -8.96 0.21 8.27
CA VAL A 26 -9.11 -0.39 6.95
C VAL A 26 -7.83 -1.10 6.50
N ILE A 27 -6.65 -0.49 6.74
CA ILE A 27 -5.36 -1.10 6.42
C ILE A 27 -5.15 -2.37 7.26
N ILE A 28 -5.30 -2.31 8.58
CA ILE A 28 -5.14 -3.48 9.46
C ILE A 28 -6.09 -4.60 9.04
N MET A 29 -7.36 -4.28 8.79
CA MET A 29 -8.35 -5.26 8.34
C MET A 29 -7.96 -5.87 6.99
N SER A 30 -7.44 -5.07 6.05
CA SER A 30 -6.99 -5.58 4.75
C SER A 30 -5.81 -6.54 4.86
N VAL A 31 -4.84 -6.25 5.74
CA VAL A 31 -3.72 -7.14 6.03
C VAL A 31 -4.24 -8.43 6.66
N LEU A 32 -5.09 -8.36 7.69
CA LEU A 32 -5.62 -9.54 8.35
C LEU A 32 -6.43 -10.43 7.39
N VAL A 33 -7.32 -9.84 6.59
CA VAL A 33 -8.15 -10.58 5.63
C VAL A 33 -7.33 -11.20 4.50
N SER A 34 -6.24 -10.55 4.06
CA SER A 34 -5.35 -11.13 3.05
C SER A 34 -4.51 -12.28 3.62
N TYR A 35 -4.04 -12.18 4.87
CA TYR A 35 -3.08 -13.13 5.46
C TYR A 35 -3.75 -14.36 6.10
N PHE A 36 -4.96 -14.23 6.65
CA PHE A 36 -5.65 -15.35 7.32
C PHE A 36 -5.90 -16.55 6.38
N PRO A 37 -6.48 -16.36 5.18
CA PRO A 37 -6.67 -17.44 4.23
C PRO A 37 -5.35 -18.07 3.80
N LEU A 38 -4.28 -17.26 3.68
CA LEU A 38 -2.94 -17.75 3.34
C LEU A 38 -2.44 -18.77 4.36
N VAL A 39 -2.53 -18.43 5.65
CA VAL A 39 -2.11 -19.30 6.75
C VAL A 39 -2.95 -20.58 6.80
N ILE A 40 -4.27 -20.46 6.63
CA ILE A 40 -5.17 -21.62 6.66
C ILE A 40 -4.86 -22.58 5.52
N VAL A 41 -4.72 -22.08 4.29
CA VAL A 41 -4.46 -22.94 3.14
C VAL A 41 -3.07 -23.55 3.19
N LEU A 42 -2.04 -22.78 3.55
CA LEU A 42 -0.68 -23.32 3.74
C LEU A 42 -0.66 -24.42 4.80
N GLY A 43 -1.31 -24.20 5.94
CA GLY A 43 -1.40 -25.21 7.01
C GLY A 43 -2.20 -26.46 6.60
N ALA A 44 -3.22 -26.32 5.75
CA ALA A 44 -4.03 -27.44 5.26
C ALA A 44 -3.36 -28.23 4.11
N THR A 45 -2.43 -27.61 3.39
CA THR A 45 -1.77 -28.20 2.20
C THR A 45 -0.35 -28.67 2.45
N MET A 46 0.20 -28.42 3.64
CA MET A 46 1.50 -28.94 4.05
C MET A 46 1.45 -30.47 4.18
N ASP A 47 2.25 -31.14 3.38
CA ASP A 47 2.46 -32.59 3.50
C ASP A 47 3.25 -32.87 4.79
N PRO A 48 2.72 -33.69 5.73
CA PRO A 48 3.37 -33.94 7.01
C PRO A 48 4.73 -34.64 6.89
N GLU A 49 5.04 -35.29 5.76
CA GLU A 49 6.29 -36.03 5.60
C GLU A 49 7.44 -35.18 5.03
N THR A 50 7.13 -34.23 4.14
CA THR A 50 8.14 -33.38 3.48
C THR A 50 8.15 -31.96 4.01
N ALA A 51 7.06 -31.51 4.66
CA ALA A 51 6.83 -30.12 5.06
C ALA A 51 7.00 -29.10 3.92
N GLU A 52 7.01 -29.54 2.66
CA GLU A 52 7.18 -28.67 1.50
C GLU A 52 5.81 -28.23 0.97
N PRO A 53 5.52 -26.93 0.94
CA PRO A 53 4.29 -26.44 0.32
C PRO A 53 4.41 -26.47 -1.20
N ASP A 54 3.29 -26.72 -1.89
CA ASP A 54 3.24 -26.55 -3.34
C ASP A 54 3.51 -25.08 -3.71
N MET A 55 4.69 -24.83 -4.27
CA MET A 55 5.17 -23.50 -4.66
C MET A 55 4.26 -22.80 -5.65
N THR A 56 3.51 -23.54 -6.48
CA THR A 56 2.55 -22.97 -7.42
C THR A 56 1.36 -22.39 -6.67
N LEU A 57 0.83 -23.19 -5.73
CA LEU A 57 -0.28 -22.81 -4.88
C LEU A 57 0.11 -21.61 -3.99
N VAL A 58 1.31 -21.60 -3.40
CA VAL A 58 1.81 -20.47 -2.61
C VAL A 58 1.84 -19.18 -3.43
N LYS A 59 2.38 -19.23 -4.66
CA LYS A 59 2.46 -18.05 -5.55
C LYS A 59 1.08 -17.52 -5.92
N VAL A 60 0.13 -18.41 -6.23
CA VAL A 60 -1.25 -18.02 -6.54
C VAL A 60 -1.89 -17.36 -5.32
N LEU A 61 -1.73 -17.95 -4.14
CA LEU A 61 -2.28 -17.39 -2.91
C LEU A 61 -1.68 -16.04 -2.55
N LEU A 62 -0.37 -15.87 -2.75
CA LEU A 62 0.31 -14.60 -2.51
C LEU A 62 -0.21 -13.51 -3.46
N ALA A 63 -0.35 -13.83 -4.75
CA ALA A 63 -0.94 -12.91 -5.73
C ALA A 63 -2.40 -12.54 -5.39
N VAL A 64 -3.20 -13.50 -4.93
CA VAL A 64 -4.57 -13.23 -4.46
C VAL A 64 -4.56 -12.35 -3.20
N GLY A 65 -3.67 -12.62 -2.25
CA GLY A 65 -3.51 -11.81 -1.04
C GLY A 65 -3.17 -10.35 -1.35
N GLU A 66 -2.24 -10.11 -2.28
CA GLU A 66 -1.88 -8.77 -2.75
C GLU A 66 -3.06 -8.04 -3.40
N MET A 67 -3.85 -8.75 -4.22
CA MET A 67 -5.06 -8.17 -4.82
C MET A 67 -6.09 -7.79 -3.76
N VAL A 68 -6.31 -8.63 -2.74
CA VAL A 68 -7.24 -8.36 -1.64
C VAL A 68 -6.78 -7.15 -0.81
N LEU A 69 -5.47 -7.03 -0.58
CA LEU A 69 -4.88 -5.90 0.14
C LEU A 69 -5.22 -4.55 -0.53
N LEU A 70 -5.21 -4.50 -1.87
CA LEU A 70 -5.60 -3.30 -2.62
C LEU A 70 -7.12 -3.16 -2.74
N ALA A 71 -7.84 -4.26 -2.92
CA ALA A 71 -9.28 -4.26 -3.18
C ALA A 71 -10.08 -3.68 -2.00
N LEU A 72 -9.69 -3.96 -0.76
CA LEU A 72 -10.40 -3.49 0.45
C LEU A 72 -10.36 -1.96 0.63
N PRO A 73 -9.18 -1.30 0.60
CA PRO A 73 -9.10 0.16 0.61
C PRO A 73 -9.84 0.80 -0.57
N VAL A 74 -9.71 0.25 -1.77
CA VAL A 74 -10.43 0.74 -2.96
C VAL A 74 -11.94 0.65 -2.75
N PHE A 75 -12.43 -0.50 -2.29
CA PHE A 75 -13.86 -0.71 -2.02
C PHE A 75 -14.39 0.25 -0.94
N TYR A 76 -13.62 0.48 0.13
CA TYR A 76 -13.95 1.44 1.17
C TYR A 76 -14.07 2.87 0.60
N LEU A 77 -13.11 3.30 -0.22
CA LEU A 77 -13.13 4.63 -0.85
C LEU A 77 -14.33 4.79 -1.81
N LEU A 78 -14.63 3.75 -2.60
CA LEU A 78 -15.80 3.71 -3.49
C LEU A 78 -17.12 3.79 -2.71
N ARG A 79 -17.24 3.05 -1.60
CA ARG A 79 -18.41 3.09 -0.68
C ARG A 79 -18.62 4.48 -0.10
N ARG A 80 -17.54 5.19 0.23
CA ARG A 80 -17.56 6.56 0.75
C ARG A 80 -17.68 7.63 -0.36
N LYS A 81 -17.75 7.25 -1.64
CA LYS A 81 -17.76 8.16 -2.80
C LYS A 81 -16.57 9.13 -2.84
N LEU A 82 -15.42 8.70 -2.30
CA LEU A 82 -14.19 9.49 -2.30
C LEU A 82 -13.44 9.32 -3.60
N SER A 83 -12.70 10.35 -4.02
CA SER A 83 -11.91 10.32 -5.24
C SER A 83 -10.69 9.40 -5.07
N LEU A 84 -10.67 8.29 -5.80
CA LEU A 84 -9.56 7.33 -5.81
C LEU A 84 -8.21 7.97 -6.17
N PRO A 85 -8.09 8.81 -7.22
CA PRO A 85 -6.79 9.36 -7.61
C PRO A 85 -6.17 10.24 -6.52
N LEU A 86 -7.02 10.99 -5.81
CA LEU A 86 -6.60 11.89 -4.74
C LEU A 86 -6.20 11.10 -3.47
N ASN A 87 -7.01 10.13 -3.08
CA ASN A 87 -6.82 9.38 -1.83
C ASN A 87 -5.73 8.31 -1.93
N LEU A 88 -5.59 7.67 -3.09
CA LEU A 88 -4.49 6.74 -3.37
C LEU A 88 -3.24 7.45 -3.91
N ARG A 89 -3.28 8.79 -4.03
CA ARG A 89 -2.18 9.61 -4.56
C ARG A 89 -1.65 9.08 -5.90
N LEU A 90 -2.54 8.64 -6.78
CA LEU A 90 -2.22 8.16 -8.13
C LEU A 90 -1.89 9.31 -9.08
N ASN A 91 -1.32 10.40 -8.56
CA ASN A 91 -0.88 11.52 -9.37
C ASN A 91 0.29 11.05 -10.23
N PRO A 92 0.21 11.22 -11.56
CA PRO A 92 1.29 10.81 -12.44
C PRO A 92 2.55 11.58 -12.05
N VAL A 93 3.63 10.85 -11.79
CA VAL A 93 4.94 11.44 -11.55
C VAL A 93 5.40 12.10 -12.85
N PRO A 94 5.84 13.38 -12.82
CA PRO A 94 6.26 14.06 -14.03
C PRO A 94 7.49 13.36 -14.62
N GLY A 95 7.51 13.19 -15.94
CA GLY A 95 8.47 12.32 -16.63
C GLY A 95 9.93 12.72 -16.43
N ASN A 96 10.21 13.99 -16.16
CA ASN A 96 11.55 14.47 -15.80
C ASN A 96 12.09 13.82 -14.51
N ILE A 97 11.24 13.62 -13.50
CA ILE A 97 11.61 12.93 -12.26
C ILE A 97 11.85 11.45 -12.53
N VAL A 98 11.04 10.83 -13.40
CA VAL A 98 11.23 9.43 -13.81
C VAL A 98 12.55 9.24 -14.54
N TRP A 99 12.93 10.17 -15.42
CA TRP A 99 14.24 10.10 -16.08
C TRP A 99 15.40 10.31 -15.12
N LEU A 100 15.21 11.12 -14.07
CA LEU A 100 16.22 11.32 -13.03
C LEU A 100 16.39 10.08 -12.15
N SER A 101 15.36 9.25 -11.97
CA SER A 101 15.47 8.05 -11.14
C SER A 101 16.40 7.01 -11.76
N VAL A 102 16.52 6.95 -13.09
CA VAL A 102 17.40 6.00 -13.79
C VAL A 102 18.88 6.13 -13.37
N PRO A 103 19.55 7.29 -13.49
CA PRO A 103 20.93 7.43 -13.04
C PRO A 103 21.07 7.29 -11.53
N VAL A 104 20.09 7.74 -10.74
CA VAL A 104 20.11 7.58 -9.27
C VAL A 104 20.10 6.10 -8.88
N SER A 105 19.24 5.31 -9.51
CA SER A 105 19.18 3.87 -9.31
C SER A 105 20.49 3.19 -9.72
N LEU A 106 21.08 3.59 -10.85
CA LEU A 106 22.37 3.06 -11.29
C LEU A 106 23.49 3.36 -10.28
N CYS A 107 23.57 4.60 -9.78
CA CYS A 107 24.53 4.98 -8.75
C CYS A 107 24.33 4.17 -7.46
N MET A 108 23.09 3.96 -7.03
CA MET A 108 22.83 3.14 -5.85
C MET A 108 23.20 1.68 -6.04
N ILE A 109 22.97 1.10 -7.22
CA ILE A 109 23.40 -0.28 -7.52
C ILE A 109 24.93 -0.40 -7.39
N VAL A 110 25.69 0.52 -7.99
CA VAL A 110 27.16 0.52 -7.90
C VAL A 110 27.63 0.72 -6.45
N LEU A 111 26.99 1.63 -5.70
CA LEU A 111 27.31 1.83 -4.29
C LEU A 111 27.06 0.58 -3.46
N ILE A 112 25.94 -0.12 -3.69
CA ILE A 112 25.62 -1.35 -2.98
C ILE A 112 26.65 -2.44 -3.30
N ASP A 113 27.04 -2.60 -4.57
CA ASP A 113 28.08 -3.56 -4.98
C ASP A 113 29.43 -3.27 -4.29
N GLU A 114 29.82 -2.01 -4.22
CA GLU A 114 31.08 -1.63 -3.58
C GLU A 114 31.03 -1.75 -2.05
N VAL A 115 29.89 -1.46 -1.43
CA VAL A 115 29.69 -1.72 0.00
C VAL A 115 29.78 -3.22 0.30
N ASP A 116 29.16 -4.08 -0.53
CA ASP A 116 29.24 -5.54 -0.35
C ASP A 116 30.70 -6.03 -0.46
N ARG A 117 31.48 -5.44 -1.38
CA ARG A 117 32.92 -5.71 -1.52
C ARG A 117 33.73 -5.28 -0.29
N LEU A 118 33.39 -4.16 0.35
CA LEU A 118 34.11 -3.65 1.53
C LEU A 118 33.77 -4.41 2.82
N VAL A 119 32.57 -4.99 2.90
CA VAL A 119 32.10 -5.72 4.09
C VAL A 119 32.60 -7.15 4.13
N ARG A 120 32.88 -7.76 2.96
CA ARG A 120 33.34 -9.15 2.83
C ARG A 120 34.85 -9.30 2.89
#